data_AF-A0A3D3Z968-F1
#
_entry.id   AF-A0A3D3Z968-F1
#
_cell.length_a   1.000
_cell.length_b   1.000
_cell.length_c   1.000
_cell.angle_alpha   90.00
_cell.angle_beta   90.00
_cell.angle_gamma   90.00
#
_symmetry.space_group_name_H-M   'P 1'
#
loop_
_entity.id
_entity.type
_entity.pdbx_description
1 polymer ?
#
loop_
_entity_poly.entity_id
_entity_poly.type
_entity_poly.pdbx_seq_one_letter_code
_entity_poly.pdbx_strand_id
1 'polypeptide(L)'
;MSKFSVKKPLTVFVAVIAILVLGVVAYFRMTPDLLPNMDFPYVLIMTTYPGASPEKVEQEITKPMEQAMSTLDHIQEVTSVSSENVGMVVLEFTEGVNMDTVGVDIQQE
;
A
#
# COMPACT_ATOMS: atom_id res chain seq x y z
N MET A 1 -17.08 25.21 -39.58
CA MET A 1 -17.59 24.77 -38.27
C MET A 1 -18.51 25.81 -37.61
N SER A 2 -18.24 27.11 -37.74
CA SER A 2 -19.02 28.20 -37.11
C SER A 2 -20.45 28.41 -37.66
N LYS A 3 -20.74 28.02 -38.91
CA LYS A 3 -22.08 28.23 -39.53
C LYS A 3 -23.16 27.23 -39.06
N PHE A 4 -22.78 26.12 -38.41
CA PHE A 4 -23.73 25.11 -37.92
C PHE A 4 -24.25 25.45 -36.52
N SER A 5 -23.39 26.00 -35.64
CA SER A 5 -23.79 26.48 -34.30
C SER A 5 -24.79 27.64 -34.34
N VAL A 6 -24.77 28.46 -35.39
CA VAL A 6 -25.63 29.67 -35.49
C VAL A 6 -27.04 29.35 -36.01
N LYS A 7 -27.23 28.25 -36.75
CA LYS A 7 -28.54 27.91 -37.36
C LYS A 7 -29.49 27.16 -36.44
N LYS A 8 -28.99 26.53 -35.37
CA LYS A 8 -29.80 25.83 -34.35
C LYS A 8 -29.29 26.14 -32.94
N PRO A 9 -29.57 27.35 -32.41
CA PRO A 9 -29.12 27.75 -31.06
C PRO A 9 -29.61 26.76 -29.97
N LEU A 10 -30.77 26.13 -30.19
CA LEU A 10 -31.31 25.11 -29.29
C LEU A 10 -30.41 23.87 -29.17
N THR A 11 -29.78 23.41 -30.26
CA THR A 11 -28.92 22.22 -30.25
C THR A 11 -27.62 22.48 -29.49
N VAL A 12 -27.05 23.68 -29.64
CA VAL A 12 -25.86 24.10 -28.88
C VAL A 12 -26.20 24.19 -27.39
N PHE A 13 -27.36 24.76 -27.05
CA PHE A 13 -27.81 24.87 -25.66
C PHE A 13 -28.00 23.50 -24.99
N VAL A 14 -28.66 22.56 -25.68
CA VAL A 14 -28.83 21.19 -25.20
C VAL A 14 -27.50 20.47 -25.04
N ALA A 15 -26.55 20.66 -25.97
CA ALA A 15 -25.22 20.08 -25.86
C ALA A 15 -24.44 20.61 -24.65
N VAL A 16 -24.52 21.91 -24.37
CA VAL A 16 -23.90 22.53 -23.18
C VAL A 16 -24.53 21.99 -21.90
N ILE A 17 -25.87 21.89 -21.83
CA ILE A 17 -26.56 21.31 -20.67
C ILE A 17 -26.17 19.84 -20.48
N ALA A 18 -26.08 19.06 -21.55
CA ALA A 18 -25.66 17.67 -21.47
C ALA A 18 -24.25 17.52 -20.88
N ILE A 19 -23.31 18.35 -21.31
CA ILE A 19 -21.94 18.37 -20.76
C ILE A 19 -21.95 18.79 -19.28
N LEU A 20 -22.74 19.79 -18.91
CA LEU A 20 -22.85 20.22 -17.51
C LEU A 20 -23.40 19.12 -16.62
N VAL A 21 -24.46 18.42 -17.06
CA VAL A 21 -25.04 17.29 -16.31
C VAL A 21 -24.02 16.16 -16.16
N LEU A 22 -23.29 15.82 -17.23
CA LEU A 22 -22.23 14.81 -17.17
C LEU A 22 -21.10 15.23 -16.23
N GLY A 23 -20.69 16.51 -16.26
CA GLY A 23 -19.68 17.05 -15.36
C GLY A 23 -20.10 16.99 -13.89
N VAL A 24 -21.35 17.35 -13.59
CA VAL A 24 -21.91 17.28 -12.24
C VAL A 24 -21.98 15.83 -11.74
N VAL A 25 -22.45 14.90 -12.58
CA VAL A 25 -22.48 13.47 -12.23
C VAL A 25 -21.08 12.91 -12.00
N ALA A 26 -20.11 13.27 -12.84
CA ALA A 26 -18.72 12.86 -12.67
C ALA A 26 -18.12 13.41 -11.37
N TYR A 27 -18.40 14.69 -11.05
CA TYR A 27 -17.97 15.32 -9.80
C TYR A 27 -18.53 14.60 -8.57
N PHE A 28 -19.81 14.22 -8.58
CA PHE A 28 -20.42 13.49 -7.47
C PHE A 28 -20.01 12.01 -7.41
N ARG A 29 -19.62 11.39 -8.53
CA ARG A 29 -19.14 9.99 -8.56
C ARG A 29 -17.67 9.83 -8.22
N MET A 30 -16.89 10.91 -8.26
CA MET A 30 -15.47 10.84 -7.95
C MET A 30 -15.33 10.63 -6.44
N THR A 31 -14.87 9.45 -6.03
CA THR A 31 -14.51 9.19 -4.64
C THR A 31 -13.29 10.06 -4.31
N PRO A 32 -13.39 10.96 -3.32
CA PRO A 32 -12.24 11.74 -2.88
C PRO A 32 -11.33 10.83 -2.06
N ASP A 33 -10.42 10.13 -2.73
CA ASP A 33 -9.34 9.43 -2.06
C ASP A 33 -8.25 10.45 -1.66
N LEU A 34 -8.00 10.55 -0.35
CA LEU A 34 -6.97 11.45 0.23
C LEU A 34 -5.55 11.02 -0.16
N LEU A 35 -5.39 9.73 -0.45
CA LEU A 35 -4.20 9.10 -0.98
C LEU A 35 -4.72 8.13 -2.05
N PRO A 36 -4.11 8.03 -3.26
CA PRO A 36 -4.39 6.89 -4.14
C PRO A 36 -4.17 5.60 -3.33
N ASN A 37 -4.85 4.50 -3.65
CA ASN A 37 -4.59 3.21 -2.98
C ASN A 37 -3.09 2.88 -3.10
N MET A 38 -2.35 3.24 -2.06
CA MET A 38 -0.93 2.96 -1.90
C MET A 38 -0.93 1.68 -1.09
N ASP A 39 -0.89 0.55 -1.79
CA ASP A 39 -0.74 -0.76 -1.18
C ASP A 39 0.71 -0.88 -0.69
N PHE A 40 1.03 -0.14 0.37
CA PHE A 40 2.34 -0.13 0.99
C PHE A 40 2.61 -1.50 1.61
N PRO A 41 3.52 -2.27 1.02
CA PRO A 41 3.56 -3.70 1.27
C PRO A 41 4.49 -3.99 2.47
N TYR A 42 4.06 -3.61 3.68
CA TYR A 42 4.82 -3.81 4.93
C TYR A 42 4.28 -4.97 5.77
N VAL A 43 5.18 -5.81 6.29
CA VAL A 43 4.87 -6.82 7.31
C VAL A 43 5.64 -6.51 8.59
N LEU A 44 4.92 -6.47 9.71
CA LEU A 44 5.49 -6.27 11.03
C LEU A 44 5.46 -7.59 11.81
N ILE A 45 6.64 -8.04 12.24
CA ILE A 45 6.79 -9.22 13.11
C ILE A 45 7.28 -8.71 14.47
N MET A 46 6.45 -8.90 15.49
CA MET A 46 6.81 -8.60 16.87
C MET A 46 7.04 -9.90 17.63
N THR A 47 8.20 -9.98 18.29
CA THR A 47 8.59 -11.13 19.10
C THR A 47 8.89 -10.67 20.52
N THR A 48 8.34 -11.35 21.51
CA THR A 48 8.54 -11.02 22.92
C THR A 48 9.45 -12.06 23.56
N TYR A 49 10.52 -11.60 24.20
CA TYR A 49 11.45 -12.44 24.95
C TYR A 49 11.66 -11.84 26.35
N PRO A 50 10.75 -12.11 27.29
CA PRO A 50 10.81 -11.53 28.63
C PRO A 50 12.09 -11.90 29.37
N GLY A 51 12.80 -10.92 29.91
CA GLY A 51 14.03 -11.08 30.69
C GLY A 51 15.32 -11.18 29.86
N ALA A 52 15.28 -10.98 28.55
CA ALA A 52 16.49 -10.88 27.72
C ALA A 52 16.97 -9.43 27.58
N SER A 53 18.29 -9.26 27.60
CA SER A 53 18.93 -7.99 27.22
C SER A 53 18.76 -7.73 25.72
N PRO A 54 18.79 -6.46 25.29
CA PRO A 54 18.68 -6.10 23.87
C PRO A 54 19.67 -6.86 22.97
N GLU A 55 20.93 -7.03 23.40
CA GLU A 55 21.95 -7.75 22.62
C GLU A 55 21.62 -9.23 22.46
N LYS A 56 20.95 -9.82 23.45
CA LYS A 56 20.56 -11.23 23.41
C LYS A 56 19.36 -11.45 22.49
N VAL A 57 18.38 -10.54 22.55
CA VAL A 57 17.25 -10.53 21.60
C VAL A 57 17.76 -10.36 20.17
N GLU A 58 18.74 -9.48 19.96
CA GLU A 58 19.32 -9.25 18.64
C GLU A 58 20.00 -10.51 18.09
N GLN A 59 20.87 -11.15 18.87
CA GLN A 59 21.64 -12.29 18.39
C GLN A 59 20.83 -13.57 18.25
N GLU A 60 19.93 -13.85 19.19
CA GLU A 60 19.19 -15.12 19.23
C GLU A 60 17.88 -15.09 18.45
N ILE A 61 17.28 -13.91 18.25
CA ILE A 61 15.96 -13.79 17.61
C ILE A 61 16.04 -12.93 16.36
N THR A 62 16.48 -11.68 16.49
CA THR A 62 16.38 -10.70 15.40
C THR A 62 17.27 -11.07 14.21
N LYS A 63 18.55 -11.42 14.44
CA LYS A 63 19.49 -11.86 13.39
C LYS A 63 19.04 -13.09 12.61
N PRO A 64 18.69 -14.22 13.27
CA PRO A 64 18.25 -15.39 12.53
C PRO A 64 16.93 -15.14 11.79
N MET A 65 16.02 -14.34 12.37
CA MET A 65 14.79 -13.92 11.69
C MET A 65 15.09 -13.07 10.45
N GLU A 66 15.95 -12.06 10.55
CA GLU A 66 16.36 -11.23 9.42
C GLU A 66 17.00 -12.07 8.31
N GLN A 67 17.82 -13.06 8.67
CA GLN A 67 18.48 -13.92 7.70
C GLN A 67 17.54 -14.91 7.01
N ALA A 68 16.56 -15.47 7.72
CA ALA A 68 15.50 -16.31 7.14
C ALA A 68 14.54 -15.50 6.25
N MET A 69 14.19 -14.29 6.69
CA MET A 69 13.31 -13.43 5.90
C MET A 69 14.02 -12.91 4.66
N SER A 70 15.31 -12.59 4.73
CA SER A 70 16.11 -12.15 3.56
C SER A 70 16.19 -13.17 2.42
N THR A 71 15.82 -14.44 2.66
CA THR A 71 15.73 -15.45 1.60
C THR A 71 14.37 -15.51 0.91
N LEU A 72 13.37 -14.79 1.40
CA LEU A 72 12.06 -14.67 0.76
C LEU A 72 12.16 -13.81 -0.51
N ASP A 73 11.48 -14.26 -1.56
CA ASP A 73 11.41 -13.51 -2.81
C ASP A 73 10.64 -12.19 -2.62
N HIS A 74 11.06 -11.17 -3.37
CA HIS A 74 10.42 -9.85 -3.45
C HIS A 74 10.52 -8.92 -2.23
N ILE A 75 11.43 -9.20 -1.30
CA ILE A 75 11.81 -8.23 -0.27
C ILE A 75 12.61 -7.08 -0.87
N GLN A 76 12.20 -5.85 -0.55
CA GLN A 76 12.88 -4.62 -0.90
C GLN A 76 13.82 -4.17 0.22
N GLU A 77 13.36 -4.18 1.47
CA GLU A 77 14.16 -3.80 2.63
C GLU A 77 13.76 -4.60 3.88
N VAL A 78 14.75 -4.98 4.70
CA VAL A 78 14.52 -5.57 6.02
C VAL A 78 15.12 -4.64 7.05
N THR A 79 14.28 -4.13 7.95
CA THR A 79 14.71 -3.31 9.08
C THR A 79 14.36 -4.01 10.37
N SER A 80 15.30 -4.08 11.31
CA SER A 80 15.09 -4.76 12.57
C SER A 80 15.49 -3.87 13.75
N VAL A 81 14.69 -3.91 14.81
CA VAL A 81 14.89 -3.12 16.03
C VAL A 81 14.74 -4.05 17.23
N SER A 82 15.83 -4.21 17.97
CA SER A 82 15.85 -4.99 19.21
C SER A 82 15.78 -4.04 20.40
N SER A 83 14.89 -4.35 21.34
CA SER A 83 14.74 -3.64 22.61
C SER A 83 14.69 -4.65 23.76
N GLU A 84 14.82 -4.15 24.98
CA GLU A 84 14.73 -5.00 26.16
C GLU A 84 13.35 -5.68 26.18
N ASN A 85 13.34 -7.00 26.36
CA ASN A 85 12.15 -7.86 26.32
C ASN A 85 11.43 -8.03 24.96
N VAL A 86 11.78 -7.26 23.91
CA VAL A 86 11.02 -7.27 22.65
C VAL A 86 11.92 -7.06 21.42
N GLY A 87 11.73 -7.88 20.40
CA GLY A 87 12.27 -7.67 19.06
C GLY A 87 11.15 -7.24 18.11
N MET A 88 11.47 -6.33 17.20
CA MET A 88 10.59 -5.92 16.12
C MET A 88 11.34 -6.06 14.79
N VAL A 89 10.74 -6.74 13.83
CA VAL A 89 11.25 -6.87 12.47
C VAL A 89 10.20 -6.31 11.51
N VAL A 90 10.64 -5.42 10.63
CA VAL A 90 9.85 -4.75 9.61
C VAL A 90 10.37 -5.22 8.26
N LEU A 91 9.49 -5.83 7.48
CA LEU A 91 9.77 -6.31 6.14
C LEU A 91 9.03 -5.40 5.15
N GLU A 92 9.77 -4.79 4.24
CA GLU A 92 9.25 -4.04 3.12
C GLU A 92 9.35 -4.89 1.86
N PHE A 93 8.22 -5.10 1.19
CA PHE A 93 8.16 -5.85 -0.06
C PHE A 93 8.10 -4.91 -1.27
N THR A 94 8.32 -5.46 -2.46
CA THR A 94 8.19 -4.68 -3.70
C THR A 94 6.71 -4.42 -4.02
N GLU A 95 6.39 -3.28 -4.62
CA GLU A 95 5.04 -2.98 -5.11
C GLU A 95 4.53 -4.05 -6.09
N GLY A 96 3.27 -4.47 -5.93
CA GLY A 96 2.61 -5.47 -6.78
C GLY A 96 2.73 -6.92 -6.31
N VAL A 97 3.36 -7.17 -5.16
CA VAL A 97 3.37 -8.48 -4.50
C VAL A 97 2.02 -8.73 -3.82
N ASN A 98 1.51 -9.96 -3.94
CA ASN A 98 0.28 -10.35 -3.26
C ASN A 98 0.57 -10.61 -1.77
N MET A 99 0.02 -9.78 -0.89
CA MET A 99 0.19 -9.94 0.55
C MET A 99 -0.44 -11.20 1.14
N ASP A 100 -1.47 -11.75 0.50
CA ASP A 100 -2.09 -12.99 0.94
C ASP A 100 -1.13 -14.18 0.78
N THR A 101 -0.27 -14.16 -0.24
CA THR A 101 0.73 -15.22 -0.44
C THR A 101 1.92 -15.04 0.49
N VAL A 102 2.40 -13.81 0.66
CA VAL A 102 3.50 -13.48 1.57
C VAL A 102 3.18 -13.87 3.01
N GLY A 103 1.95 -13.61 3.47
CA GLY A 103 1.52 -14.00 4.81
C GLY A 103 1.50 -15.52 5.04
N VAL A 104 1.34 -16.31 3.98
CA VAL A 104 1.42 -17.78 4.04
C VAL A 104 2.87 -18.25 4.07
N ASP A 105 3.76 -17.63 3.31
CA ASP A 105 5.17 -17.99 3.26
C ASP A 105 5.87 -17.71 4.61
N ILE A 106 5.59 -16.56 5.23
CA ILE A 106 6.12 -16.18 6.55
C ILE A 106 5.64 -17.14 7.67
N GLN A 107 4.47 -17.76 7.52
CA GLN A 107 3.97 -18.72 8.52
C GLN A 107 4.57 -20.12 8.35
N GLN A 108 5.14 -20.43 7.18
CA GLN A 108 5.70 -21.75 6.88
C GLN A 108 7.21 -21.85 7.17
N GLU A 109 7.92 -20.73 7.18
CA GLU A 109 9.32 -20.57 7.58
C GLU A 109 9.48 -20.38 9.10
#